data_AF-A0A662ASC8-F1
#
_entry.id   AF-A0A662ASC8-F1
#
_cell.length_a   1.000
_cell.length_b   1.000
_cell.length_c   1.000
_cell.angle_alpha   90.00
_cell.angle_beta   90.00
_cell.angle_gamma   90.00
#
_symmetry.space_group_name_H-M   'P 1'
#
loop_
_entity.id
_entity.type
_entity.pdbx_description
1 polymer ?
#
loop_
_entity_poly.entity_id
_entity_poly.type
_entity_poly.pdbx_seq_one_letter_code
_entity_poly.pdbx_strand_id
1 'polypeptide(L)'
;MLKYLTTLIQNNNREWFQKHKEDYNLMRTNLEQLVIVLGEGLAQIEPNFKFTKSGDYTFRIYRDVRFSKDKSPYKNHIGIYLINGGRKSPMAGY
;
A
#
# COMPACT_ATOMS: atom_id res chain seq x y z
N MET A 1 -7.06 9.88 0.54
CA MET A 1 -6.34 8.72 1.14
C MET A 1 -6.58 8.62 2.65
N LEU A 2 -6.20 9.64 3.45
CA LEU A 2 -6.38 9.63 4.91
C LEU A 2 -7.85 9.50 5.37
N LYS A 3 -8.77 10.25 4.74
CA LYS A 3 -10.20 10.19 5.05
C LYS A 3 -10.77 8.76 5.02
N TYR A 4 -10.40 7.99 3.98
CA TYR A 4 -10.83 6.60 3.83
C TYR A 4 -10.25 5.69 4.93
N LEU A 5 -8.98 5.88 5.30
CA LEU A 5 -8.37 5.09 6.37
C LEU A 5 -9.05 5.38 7.71
N THR A 6 -9.36 6.64 8.00
CA THR A 6 -10.09 7.03 9.23
C THR A 6 -11.46 6.35 9.30
N THR A 7 -12.23 6.34 8.21
CA THR A 7 -13.54 5.69 8.18
C THR A 7 -13.43 4.16 8.22
N LEU A 8 -12.43 3.58 7.56
CA LEU A 8 -12.14 2.15 7.64
C LEU A 8 -11.79 1.71 9.06
N ILE A 9 -11.00 2.49 9.81
CA ILE A 9 -10.64 2.18 11.19
C ILE A 9 -11.88 2.08 12.08
N GLN A 10 -12.84 2.98 11.89
CA GLN A 10 -14.09 2.98 12.64
C GLN A 10 -15.02 1.82 12.25
N ASN A 11 -14.90 1.32 11.02
CA ASN A 11 -15.81 0.33 10.44
C ASN A 11 -15.06 -0.88 9.87
N ASN A 12 -14.05 -1.40 10.60
CA ASN A 12 -13.13 -2.42 10.10
C ASN A 12 -13.77 -3.82 10.09
N ASN A 13 -14.74 -4.02 9.20
CA ASN A 13 -15.43 -5.29 8.97
C ASN A 13 -15.67 -5.49 7.46
N ARG A 14 -15.89 -6.75 7.07
CA ARG A 14 -15.98 -7.13 5.64
C ARG A 14 -17.18 -6.52 4.94
N GLU A 15 -18.32 -6.43 5.60
CA GLU A 15 -19.56 -5.93 5.01
C GLU A 15 -19.44 -4.45 4.65
N TRP A 16 -18.91 -3.65 5.58
CA TRP A 16 -18.66 -2.23 5.34
C TRP A 16 -17.64 -2.02 4.22
N PHE A 17 -16.55 -2.79 4.23
CA PHE A 17 -15.52 -2.69 3.20
C PHE A 17 -16.08 -2.99 1.80
N GLN A 18 -16.94 -3.99 1.66
CA GLN A 18 -17.55 -4.29 0.36
C GLN A 18 -18.46 -3.17 -0.13
N LYS A 19 -19.20 -2.53 0.77
CA LYS A 19 -20.03 -1.35 0.43
C LYS A 19 -19.19 -0.13 0.03
N HIS A 20 -17.96 -0.01 0.52
CA HIS A 20 -17.05 1.11 0.28
C HIS A 20 -15.85 0.70 -0.59
N LYS A 21 -16.03 -0.34 -1.42
CA LYS A 21 -14.96 -0.89 -2.26
C LYS A 21 -14.50 0.11 -3.33
N GLU A 22 -15.41 0.93 -3.83
CA GLU A 22 -15.05 1.97 -4.81
C GLU A 22 -14.20 3.08 -4.18
N ASP A 23 -14.49 3.47 -2.94
CA ASP A 23 -13.64 4.42 -2.21
C ASP A 23 -12.24 3.84 -1.97
N TYR A 24 -12.15 2.53 -1.70
CA TYR A 24 -10.89 1.82 -1.62
C TYR A 24 -10.13 1.82 -2.95
N ASN A 25 -10.82 1.56 -4.06
CA ASN A 25 -10.20 1.58 -5.39
C ASN A 25 -9.66 2.96 -5.73
N LEU A 26 -10.43 4.03 -5.46
CA LEU A 26 -9.98 5.40 -5.64
C LEU A 26 -8.77 5.74 -4.76
N MET A 27 -8.81 5.33 -3.49
CA MET A 27 -7.68 5.47 -2.56
C MET A 27 -6.44 4.75 -3.09
N ARG A 28 -6.61 3.54 -3.63
CA ARG A 28 -5.53 2.75 -4.23
C ARG A 28 -4.95 3.40 -5.48
N THR A 29 -5.76 3.97 -6.36
CA THR A 29 -5.27 4.71 -7.54
C THR A 29 -4.40 5.90 -7.11
N ASN A 30 -4.84 6.65 -6.10
CA ASN A 30 -4.05 7.75 -5.54
C ASN A 30 -2.72 7.26 -4.94
N LEU A 31 -2.73 6.07 -4.34
CA LEU A 31 -1.51 5.45 -3.79
C LEU A 31 -0.55 5.03 -4.90
N GLU A 32 -1.07 4.46 -5.98
CA GLU A 32 -0.27 4.07 -7.14
C GLU A 32 0.41 5.29 -7.77
N GLN A 33 -0.29 6.43 -7.86
CA GLN A 33 0.29 7.71 -8.31
C GLN A 33 1.39 8.21 -7.38
N LEU A 34 1.16 8.17 -6.05
CA LEU A 34 2.19 8.57 -5.08
C LEU A 34 3.46 7.71 -5.21
N VAL A 35 3.30 6.40 -5.37
CA VAL A 35 4.43 5.48 -5.55
C VAL A 35 5.22 5.77 -6.83
N ILE A 36 4.54 6.14 -7.92
CA ILE A 36 5.20 6.54 -9.17
C ILE A 36 6.06 7.79 -8.92
N VAL A 37 5.48 8.84 -8.32
CA VAL A 37 6.21 10.08 -8.02
C VAL A 37 7.42 9.82 -7.12
N LEU A 38 7.26 9.01 -6.07
CA LEU A 38 8.36 8.66 -5.18
C LEU A 38 9.44 7.82 -5.88
N GLY A 39 9.05 6.86 -6.71
CA GLY A 39 9.97 6.01 -7.44
C GLY A 39 10.76 6.76 -8.50
N GLU A 40 10.11 7.66 -9.25
CA GLU A 40 10.76 8.53 -10.23
C GLU A 40 11.71 9.53 -9.54
N GLY A 41 11.28 10.12 -8.43
CA GLY A 41 12.13 10.99 -7.62
C GLY A 41 13.36 10.25 -7.08
N LEU A 42 13.20 9.02 -6.59
CA LEU A 42 14.32 8.20 -6.14
C LEU A 42 15.27 7.84 -7.29
N ALA A 43 14.75 7.54 -8.49
CA ALA A 43 15.57 7.25 -9.66
C ALA A 43 16.44 8.44 -10.11
N GLN A 44 16.04 9.68 -9.80
CA GLN A 44 16.85 10.88 -10.06
C GLN A 44 18.02 11.02 -9.09
N ILE A 45 17.88 10.49 -7.87
CA ILE A 45 18.88 10.64 -6.79
C ILE A 45 19.81 9.42 -6.74
N GLU A 46 19.29 8.22 -7.00
CA GLU A 46 20.02 6.96 -6.90
C GLU A 46 20.18 6.31 -8.30
N PRO A 47 21.36 6.42 -8.94
CA PRO A 47 21.57 5.99 -10.33
C PRO A 47 21.31 4.51 -10.61
N ASN A 48 21.46 3.67 -9.58
CA ASN A 48 21.26 2.23 -9.68
C ASN A 48 19.79 1.82 -9.48
N PHE A 49 18.93 2.72 -9.01
CA PHE A 49 17.53 2.43 -8.76
C PHE A 49 16.73 2.41 -10.07
N LYS A 50 16.14 1.24 -10.37
CA LYS A 50 15.23 1.05 -11.49
C LYS A 50 13.82 0.87 -10.97
N PHE A 51 13.01 1.89 -11.18
CA PHE A 51 11.57 1.82 -10.93
C PHE A 51 10.91 0.81 -11.89
N THR A 52 9.88 0.11 -11.40
CA THR A 52 9.13 -0.88 -12.18
C THR A 52 7.65 -0.50 -12.26
N LYS A 53 6.76 -1.27 -11.64
CA LYS A 53 5.32 -0.98 -11.54
C LYS A 53 4.95 -0.67 -10.11
N SER A 54 4.04 0.28 -9.90
CA SER A 54 3.60 0.73 -8.57
C SER A 54 3.14 -0.40 -7.63
N GLY A 55 2.50 -1.44 -8.19
CA GLY A 55 2.03 -2.61 -7.43
C GLY A 55 3.12 -3.47 -6.79
N ASP A 56 4.38 -3.32 -7.21
CA ASP A 56 5.52 -4.02 -6.62
C ASP A 56 5.94 -3.40 -5.27
N TYR A 57 5.62 -2.12 -5.07
CA TYR A 57 6.09 -1.32 -3.93
C TYR A 57 5.01 -1.12 -2.86
N THR A 58 3.79 -1.57 -3.09
CA THR A 58 2.68 -1.45 -2.13
C THR A 58 2.37 -2.77 -1.45
N PHE A 59 1.97 -2.70 -0.18
CA PHE A 59 1.49 -3.87 0.55
C PHE A 59 -0.02 -4.07 0.36
N ARG A 60 -0.48 -5.33 0.46
CA ARG A 60 -1.90 -5.65 0.51
C ARG A 60 -2.54 -5.07 1.77
N ILE A 61 -3.77 -4.59 1.65
CA ILE A 61 -4.58 -4.05 2.75
C ILE A 61 -5.05 -5.13 3.73
N TYR A 62 -5.17 -6.39 3.29
CA TYR A 62 -5.60 -7.48 4.15
C TYR A 62 -4.61 -7.75 5.28
N ARG A 63 -5.13 -7.95 6.49
CA ARG A 63 -4.35 -8.31 7.66
C ARG A 63 -4.42 -9.82 7.87
N ASP A 64 -3.28 -10.46 8.16
CA ASP A 64 -3.28 -11.82 8.69
C ASP A 64 -3.63 -11.77 10.17
N VAL A 65 -4.76 -12.37 10.54
CA VAL A 65 -5.31 -12.32 11.89
C VAL A 65 -5.28 -13.66 12.61
N ARG A 66 -4.67 -14.71 12.02
CA ARG A 66 -4.70 -16.07 12.58
C ARG A 66 -4.20 -16.10 14.03
N PHE A 67 -3.09 -15.42 14.29
CA PHE A 67 -2.44 -15.38 15.61
C PHE A 67 -2.59 -14.04 16.34
N SER A 68 -3.29 -13.06 15.74
CA SER A 68 -3.47 -11.73 16.34
C SER A 68 -4.59 -11.75 17.38
N LYS A 69 -4.40 -10.99 18.48
CA LYS A 69 -5.49 -10.68 19.43
C LYS A 69 -6.54 -9.77 18.78
N ASP A 70 -6.09 -8.80 17.98
CA ASP A 70 -6.96 -7.97 17.14
C ASP A 70 -7.35 -8.75 15.87
N LYS A 71 -8.66 -9.00 15.71
CA LYS A 71 -9.24 -9.75 14.59
C LYS A 71 -9.72 -8.88 13.43
N SER A 72 -9.39 -7.58 13.44
CA SER A 72 -9.76 -6.67 12.36
C SER A 72 -9.19 -7.14 11.01
N PRO A 73 -10.03 -7.38 9.98
CA PRO A 73 -9.62 -8.01 8.72
C PRO A 73 -8.72 -7.13 7.83
N TYR A 74 -8.73 -5.82 8.02
CA TYR A 74 -7.98 -4.87 7.22
C TYR A 74 -6.96 -4.09 8.05
N LYS A 75 -5.84 -3.72 7.42
CA LYS A 75 -4.82 -2.83 8.02
C LYS A 75 -5.37 -1.42 8.16
N ASN A 76 -4.98 -0.75 9.24
CA ASN A 76 -5.29 0.64 9.54
C ASN A 76 -4.28 1.64 8.96
N HIS A 77 -3.31 1.16 8.20
CA HIS A 77 -2.24 1.94 7.59
C HIS A 77 -1.93 1.39 6.20
N ILE A 78 -1.25 2.21 5.42
CA ILE A 78 -0.70 1.85 4.12
C ILE A 78 0.82 1.75 4.27
N GLY A 79 1.40 0.70 3.71
CA GLY A 79 2.85 0.57 3.61
C GLY A 79 3.30 0.70 2.16
N ILE A 80 4.38 1.44 1.96
CA ILE A 80 5.15 1.49 0.71
C ILE A 80 6.57 1.02 1.06
N TYR A 81 7.18 0.22 0.20
CA TYR A 81 8.57 -0.20 0.31
C TYR A 81 9.20 -0.13 -1.08
N LEU A 82 10.19 0.76 -1.26
CA LEU A 82 10.84 1.02 -2.54
C LEU A 82 12.13 0.21 -2.63
N ILE A 83 12.23 -0.70 -3.59
CA ILE A 83 13.40 -1.57 -3.74
C ILE A 83 13.81 -1.64 -5.20
N ASN A 84 15.12 -1.56 -5.48
CA ASN A 84 15.60 -1.58 -6.85
C ASN A 84 15.11 -2.81 -7.62
N GLY A 85 14.38 -2.65 -8.72
CA GLY A 85 13.85 -3.77 -9.51
C GLY A 85 12.58 -4.43 -8.95
N GLY A 86 11.95 -3.84 -7.93
CA GLY A 86 10.64 -4.27 -7.41
C GLY A 86 10.68 -5.45 -6.43
N ARG A 87 9.49 -5.93 -6.03
CA ARG A 87 9.26 -6.83 -4.87
C ARG A 87 10.16 -8.07 -4.78
N LYS A 88 10.63 -8.61 -5.91
CA LYS A 88 11.45 -9.83 -5.97
C LYS A 88 12.95 -9.57 -5.95
N SER A 89 13.36 -8.31 -5.79
CA SER A 89 14.76 -7.95 -5.77
C SER A 89 15.46 -8.50 -4.53
N PRO A 90 16.68 -9.03 -4.67
CA PRO A 90 17.50 -9.49 -3.55
C PRO A 90 18.24 -8.33 -2.84
N MET A 91 18.07 -7.09 -3.31
CA MET A 91 18.77 -5.92 -2.77
C MET A 91 18.12 -5.40 -1.48
N ALA A 92 18.81 -4.50 -0.79
CA ALA A 92 18.17 -3.68 0.24
C ALA A 92 17.26 -2.63 -0.43
N GLY A 93 16.14 -2.32 0.23
CA GLY A 93 15.22 -1.26 -0.19
C GLY A 93 15.11 -0.16 0.87
N TYR A 94 14.20 0.76 0.60
CA TYR A 94 13.90 1.97 1.35
C TYR A 94 12.45 1.93 1.87
#